data_AF-A0A6H5HFZ7-F1
#
_entry.id   AF-A0A6H5HFZ7-F1
#
_cell.length_a   1.000
_cell.length_b   1.000
_cell.length_c   1.000
_cell.angle_alpha   90.00
_cell.angle_beta   90.00
_cell.angle_gamma   90.00
#
_symmetry.space_group_name_H-M   'P 1'
#
loop_
_entity.id
_entity.type
_entity.pdbx_description
1 polymer ?
#
loop_
_entity_poly.entity_id
_entity_poly.type
_entity_poly.pdbx_seq_one_letter_code
_entity_poly.pdbx_strand_id
1 'polypeptide(L)'
;VCKNNQCVDVCAGNCGVNAQCLARNHVPVCSCPPGWTGDPSASCRRFDPQELCTPSPCGRNTKCEVINDVPTCSCLPGYIGQPLQGCRHECDSDYDCPHSQKCKDYKCTAVCTAGACAPNARCDVSNHRAVCTCAPVSDGRTKEHPPGLINFLIFSTTYS
;
A
#
# COMPACT_ATOMS: atom_id res chain seq x y z
N VAL A 1 53.09 11.72 17.47
CA VAL A 1 53.09 12.02 18.93
C VAL A 1 54.42 11.61 19.52
N CYS A 2 54.83 12.17 20.66
CA CYS A 2 56.04 11.70 21.35
C CYS A 2 55.69 10.53 22.28
N LYS A 3 56.33 9.38 22.11
CA LYS A 3 56.32 8.25 23.06
C LYS A 3 57.76 7.84 23.31
N ASN A 4 58.19 7.76 24.57
CA ASN A 4 59.54 7.32 24.96
C ASN A 4 60.68 8.07 24.22
N ASN A 5 60.58 9.40 24.15
CA ASN A 5 61.53 10.28 23.43
C ASN A 5 61.62 9.99 21.91
N GLN A 6 60.65 9.30 21.32
CA GLN A 6 60.58 9.02 19.89
C GLN A 6 59.29 9.56 19.27
N CYS A 7 59.42 10.13 18.06
CA CYS A 7 58.28 10.52 17.24
C CYS A 7 57.64 9.28 16.64
N VAL A 8 56.42 8.97 17.07
CA VAL A 8 55.60 7.90 16.47
C VAL A 8 54.47 8.49 15.66
N ASP A 9 54.11 7.82 14.57
CA ASP A 9 52.95 8.17 13.76
C ASP A 9 51.68 8.12 14.63
N VAL A 10 50.85 9.15 14.51
CA VAL A 10 49.58 9.24 15.23
C VAL A 10 48.54 8.30 14.62
N CYS A 11 48.70 7.91 13.34
CA CYS A 11 47.75 7.05 12.64
C CYS A 11 47.97 5.56 12.86
N ALA A 12 49.17 5.15 13.30
CA ALA A 12 49.50 3.75 13.52
C ALA A 12 48.62 3.13 14.61
N GLY A 13 47.60 2.36 14.19
CA GLY A 13 46.71 1.57 15.07
C GLY A 13 45.60 2.35 15.78
N ASN A 14 45.36 3.61 15.42
CA ASN A 14 44.35 4.45 16.09
C ASN A 14 43.02 4.59 15.33
N CYS A 15 42.95 4.25 14.05
CA CYS A 15 41.72 4.28 13.26
C CYS A 15 41.20 2.87 12.97
N GLY A 16 39.91 2.76 12.72
CA GLY A 16 39.22 1.51 12.40
C GLY A 16 39.61 0.92 11.03
N VAL A 17 39.16 -0.30 10.79
CA VAL A 17 39.44 -1.01 9.53
C VAL A 17 38.81 -0.27 8.34
N ASN A 18 39.57 -0.05 7.26
CA ASN A 18 39.19 0.72 6.06
C ASN A 18 38.92 2.22 6.29
N ALA A 19 39.27 2.78 7.45
CA ALA A 19 39.20 4.21 7.70
C ALA A 19 40.44 4.93 7.15
N GLN A 20 40.25 6.15 6.67
CA GLN A 20 41.35 7.07 6.36
C GLN A 20 41.76 7.82 7.63
N CYS A 21 43.06 7.97 7.83
CA CYS A 21 43.61 8.73 8.95
C CYS A 21 44.31 10.00 8.48
N LEU A 22 44.01 11.11 9.14
CA LEU A 22 44.67 12.39 8.95
C LEU A 22 45.24 12.89 10.27
N ALA A 23 46.56 13.07 10.34
CA ALA A 23 47.20 13.67 11.51
C ALA A 23 46.94 15.18 11.53
N ARG A 24 46.24 15.68 12.56
CA ARG A 24 45.99 17.11 12.80
C ARG A 24 46.44 17.45 14.21
N ASN A 25 47.41 18.36 14.37
CA ASN A 25 47.89 18.81 15.69
C ASN A 25 48.24 17.67 16.66
N HIS A 26 48.94 16.63 16.16
CA HIS A 26 49.28 15.42 16.91
C HIS A 26 48.08 14.57 17.38
N VAL A 27 46.89 14.77 16.82
CA VAL A 27 45.68 13.96 17.06
C VAL A 27 45.32 13.21 15.77
N PRO A 28 44.96 11.92 15.83
CA PRO A 28 44.48 11.20 14.66
C PRO A 28 43.03 11.57 14.40
N VAL A 29 42.74 12.06 13.20
CA VAL A 29 41.38 12.30 12.73
C VAL A 29 41.02 11.18 11.77
N CYS A 30 40.13 10.29 12.21
CA CYS A 30 39.66 9.16 11.42
C CYS A 30 38.37 9.54 10.69
N SER A 31 38.25 9.18 9.41
CA SER A 31 37.00 9.29 8.66
C SER A 31 36.85 8.13 7.69
N CYS A 32 35.62 7.88 7.22
CA CYS A 32 35.42 6.94 6.12
C CYS A 32 35.74 7.62 4.78
N PRO A 33 36.35 6.91 3.82
CA PRO A 33 36.61 7.45 2.48
C PRO A 33 35.30 7.68 1.70
N PRO A 34 35.32 8.44 0.58
CA PRO A 34 34.14 8.67 -0.24
C PRO A 34 33.49 7.36 -0.71
N GLY A 35 32.16 7.24 -0.57
CA GLY A 35 31.41 6.02 -0.88
C GLY A 35 31.41 4.95 0.22
N TRP A 36 31.96 5.27 1.40
CA TRP A 36 31.97 4.38 2.56
C TRP A 36 31.22 5.02 3.74
N THR A 37 30.69 4.15 4.61
CA THR A 37 29.93 4.52 5.81
C THR A 37 30.34 3.62 6.98
N GLY A 38 29.90 3.94 8.19
CA GLY A 38 30.20 3.22 9.43
C GLY A 38 30.87 4.11 10.49
N ASP A 39 31.48 3.48 11.49
CA ASP A 39 32.25 4.17 12.52
C ASP A 39 33.73 4.19 12.12
N PRO A 40 34.32 5.36 11.84
CA PRO A 40 35.73 5.47 11.47
C PRO A 40 36.72 4.98 12.54
N SER A 41 36.29 4.86 13.80
CA SER A 41 37.11 4.36 14.90
C SER A 41 37.09 2.84 14.98
N ALA A 42 36.03 2.19 14.50
CA ALA A 42 35.86 0.74 14.54
C ALA A 42 36.06 0.10 13.17
N SER A 43 35.22 0.44 12.20
CA SER A 43 35.30 -0.06 10.82
C SER A 43 34.40 0.74 9.88
N CYS A 44 34.93 1.03 8.69
CA CYS A 44 34.17 1.50 7.55
C CYS A 44 33.84 0.33 6.60
N ARG A 45 32.66 0.41 5.98
CA ARG A 45 32.24 -0.47 4.88
C ARG A 45 31.73 0.33 3.69
N ARG A 46 31.62 -0.28 2.52
CA ARG A 46 30.98 0.37 1.37
C ARG A 46 29.53 0.71 1.71
N PHE A 47 29.14 1.92 1.31
CA PHE A 47 27.76 2.35 1.39
C PHE A 47 26.92 1.46 0.47
N ASP A 48 25.82 0.94 1.01
CA ASP A 48 24.82 0.22 0.22
C ASP A 48 23.66 1.20 -0.01
N PRO A 49 23.41 1.62 -1.26
CA PRO A 49 22.30 2.53 -1.55
C PRO A 49 20.96 2.03 -1.04
N GLN A 50 20.74 0.71 -0.92
CA GLN A 50 19.51 0.13 -0.39
C GLN A 50 19.19 0.58 1.06
N GLU A 51 20.20 1.02 1.81
CA GLU A 51 20.05 1.59 3.14
C GLU A 51 19.26 2.91 3.13
N LEU A 52 19.17 3.61 1.98
CA LEU A 52 18.30 4.77 1.81
C LEU A 52 16.81 4.43 1.95
N CYS A 53 16.44 3.16 1.82
CA CYS A 53 15.09 2.65 2.05
C CYS A 53 14.93 1.99 3.43
N THR A 54 15.93 2.06 4.32
CA THR A 54 15.91 1.39 5.63
C THR A 54 16.41 2.30 6.76
N PRO A 55 15.51 2.94 7.53
CA PRO A 55 14.05 2.86 7.45
C PRO A 55 13.50 3.57 6.21
N SER A 56 12.36 3.10 5.70
CA SER A 56 11.78 3.66 4.48
C SER A 56 11.38 5.14 4.69
N PRO A 57 11.83 6.06 3.81
CA PRO A 57 11.38 7.45 3.83
C PRO A 57 10.00 7.63 3.18
N CYS A 58 9.46 6.58 2.56
CA CYS A 58 8.17 6.60 1.89
C CYS A 58 7.01 6.41 2.88
N GLY A 59 5.83 6.93 2.53
CA GLY A 59 4.62 6.78 3.33
C GLY A 59 4.05 5.36 3.31
N ARG A 60 2.99 5.12 4.09
CA ARG A 60 2.34 3.79 4.18
C ARG A 60 1.86 3.27 2.82
N ASN A 61 1.82 1.94 2.66
CA ASN A 61 1.35 1.24 1.45
C ASN A 61 2.11 1.63 0.17
N THR A 62 3.42 1.83 0.29
CA THR A 62 4.30 2.17 -0.83
C THR A 62 5.44 1.18 -0.94
N LYS A 63 6.08 1.20 -2.12
CA LYS A 63 7.36 0.54 -2.38
C LYS A 63 8.44 1.61 -2.46
N CYS A 64 9.55 1.39 -1.74
CA CYS A 64 10.77 2.19 -1.86
C CYS A 64 11.75 1.45 -2.76
N GLU A 65 12.23 2.13 -3.81
CA GLU A 65 13.29 1.65 -4.69
C GLU A 65 14.36 2.72 -4.83
N VAL A 66 15.62 2.31 -4.95
CA VAL A 66 16.72 3.25 -5.12
C VAL A 66 17.05 3.35 -6.60
N ILE A 67 16.87 4.54 -7.17
CA ILE A 67 17.11 4.82 -8.59
C ILE A 67 18.13 5.96 -8.64
N ASN A 68 19.31 5.70 -9.22
CA ASN A 68 20.42 6.67 -9.28
C ASN A 68 20.79 7.25 -7.90
N ASP A 69 20.95 6.39 -6.89
CA ASP A 69 21.26 6.76 -5.50
C ASP A 69 20.21 7.68 -4.83
N VAL A 70 18.98 7.72 -5.37
CA VAL A 70 17.85 8.46 -4.81
C VAL A 70 16.72 7.50 -4.41
N PRO A 71 16.21 7.57 -3.17
CA PRO A 71 15.04 6.79 -2.77
C PRO A 71 13.80 7.32 -3.51
N THR A 72 13.21 6.47 -4.32
CA THR A 72 12.01 6.74 -5.11
C THR A 72 10.85 5.93 -4.54
N CYS A 73 9.74 6.62 -4.29
CA CYS A 73 8.54 6.04 -3.69
C CYS A 73 7.44 5.85 -4.74
N SER A 74 6.81 4.67 -4.76
CA SER A 74 5.65 4.39 -5.60
C SER A 74 4.54 3.71 -4.78
N CYS A 75 3.27 3.94 -5.14
CA CYS A 75 2.17 3.22 -4.49
C CYS A 75 2.22 1.73 -4.83
N LEU A 76 1.86 0.87 -3.87
CA LEU A 76 1.64 -0.54 -4.16
C LEU A 76 0.49 -0.72 -5.17
N PRO A 77 0.44 -1.84 -5.92
CA PRO A 77 -0.65 -2.10 -6.86
C PRO A 77 -2.02 -1.98 -6.19
N GLY A 78 -2.94 -1.25 -6.83
CA GLY A 78 -4.29 -1.01 -6.30
C GLY A 78 -4.39 0.12 -5.26
N TYR A 79 -3.28 0.75 -4.88
CA TYR A 79 -3.27 1.93 -4.03
C TYR A 79 -3.10 3.21 -4.85
N ILE A 80 -3.75 4.28 -4.40
CA ILE A 80 -3.73 5.61 -4.99
C ILE A 80 -3.33 6.66 -3.95
N GLY A 81 -2.80 7.79 -4.41
CA GLY A 81 -2.41 8.90 -3.55
C GLY A 81 -0.99 9.40 -3.82
N GLN A 82 -0.42 10.10 -2.84
CA GLN A 82 0.94 10.64 -2.93
C GLN A 82 1.90 9.72 -2.16
N PRO A 83 2.86 9.04 -2.83
CA PRO A 83 3.71 8.04 -2.18
C PRO A 83 4.50 8.56 -0.97
N LEU A 84 4.90 9.83 -0.94
CA LEU A 84 5.61 10.39 0.22
C LEU A 84 4.72 10.54 1.46
N GLN A 85 3.42 10.80 1.28
CA GLN A 85 2.45 10.91 2.38
C GLN A 85 1.85 9.54 2.73
N GLY A 86 1.83 8.63 1.76
CA GLY A 86 1.22 7.32 1.85
C GLY A 86 0.06 7.17 0.88
N CYS A 87 -0.21 5.93 0.51
CA CYS A 87 -1.27 5.58 -0.43
C CYS A 87 -2.41 4.86 0.29
N ARG A 88 -3.61 4.98 -0.26
CA ARG A 88 -4.83 4.32 0.23
C ARG A 88 -5.55 3.63 -0.93
N HIS A 89 -6.52 2.80 -0.60
CA HIS A 89 -7.44 2.25 -1.59
C HIS A 89 -8.32 3.34 -2.19
N GLU A 90 -8.96 3.04 -3.33
CA GLU A 90 -9.94 3.95 -3.91
C GLU A 90 -11.11 4.16 -2.94
N CYS A 91 -11.61 3.06 -2.38
CA CYS A 91 -12.66 3.01 -1.37
C CYS A 91 -12.39 1.92 -0.32
N ASP A 92 -12.88 2.12 0.90
CA ASP A 92 -12.97 1.09 1.95
C ASP A 92 -14.44 0.71 2.22
N SER A 93 -15.38 1.56 1.82
CA SER A 93 -16.82 1.41 1.97
C SER A 93 -17.58 1.94 0.76
N ASP A 94 -18.83 1.51 0.58
CA ASP A 94 -19.69 1.97 -0.52
C ASP A 94 -19.84 3.50 -0.55
N TYR A 95 -19.84 4.13 0.63
CA TYR A 95 -20.02 5.57 0.80
C TYR A 95 -18.80 6.40 0.40
N ASP A 96 -17.63 5.77 0.22
CA ASP A 96 -16.45 6.44 -0.34
C ASP A 96 -16.56 6.63 -1.85
N CYS A 97 -17.48 5.90 -2.49
CA CYS A 97 -17.72 5.96 -3.92
C CYS A 97 -18.83 6.97 -4.26
N PRO A 98 -18.92 7.41 -5.53
CA PRO A 98 -20.09 8.15 -6.01
C PRO A 98 -21.40 7.39 -5.78
N HIS A 99 -22.52 8.09 -5.65
CA HIS A 99 -23.83 7.49 -5.37
C HIS A 99 -24.22 6.33 -6.31
N SER A 100 -23.83 6.40 -7.59
CA SER A 100 -24.08 5.39 -8.63
C SER A 100 -23.15 4.17 -8.59
N GLN A 101 -22.22 4.12 -7.64
CA GLN A 101 -21.18 3.11 -7.53
C GLN A 101 -21.17 2.50 -6.13
N LYS A 102 -20.58 1.33 -5.99
CA LYS A 102 -20.34 0.64 -4.72
C LYS A 102 -18.89 0.22 -4.63
N CYS A 103 -18.40 0.02 -3.41
CA CYS A 103 -17.06 -0.46 -3.20
C CYS A 103 -17.03 -1.98 -3.37
N LYS A 104 -16.23 -2.44 -4.32
CA LYS A 104 -15.99 -3.86 -4.54
C LYS A 104 -14.50 -4.07 -4.73
N ASP A 105 -13.91 -4.90 -3.88
CA ASP A 105 -12.49 -5.22 -3.91
C ASP A 105 -11.61 -3.96 -3.92
N TYR A 106 -11.93 -3.00 -3.05
CA TYR A 106 -11.24 -1.71 -2.90
C TYR A 106 -11.30 -0.76 -4.11
N LYS A 107 -12.21 -1.05 -5.03
CA LYS A 107 -12.45 -0.29 -6.26
C LYS A 107 -13.89 0.17 -6.36
N CYS A 108 -14.11 1.40 -6.80
CA CYS A 108 -15.46 1.88 -7.04
C CYS A 108 -15.98 1.32 -8.37
N THR A 109 -17.11 0.61 -8.31
CA THR A 109 -17.71 -0.07 -9.45
C THR A 109 -19.17 0.31 -9.59
N ALA A 110 -19.63 0.49 -10.84
CA ALA A 110 -21.02 0.85 -11.08
C ALA A 110 -21.99 -0.19 -10.51
N VAL A 111 -23.02 0.31 -9.85
CA VAL A 111 -24.08 -0.49 -9.23
C VAL A 111 -24.93 -1.17 -10.30
N CYS A 112 -25.31 -0.42 -11.34
CA CYS A 112 -26.06 -0.92 -12.49
C CYS A 112 -25.12 -1.41 -13.60
N THR A 113 -24.56 -2.60 -13.41
CA THR A 113 -23.72 -3.31 -14.40
C THR A 113 -24.47 -4.47 -15.06
N ALA A 114 -23.91 -5.04 -16.13
CA ALA A 114 -24.48 -6.22 -16.77
C ALA A 114 -24.62 -7.36 -15.75
N GLY A 115 -25.83 -7.90 -15.60
CA GLY A 115 -26.15 -8.94 -14.61
C GLY A 115 -26.53 -8.41 -13.21
N ALA A 116 -26.52 -7.09 -12.98
CA ALA A 116 -27.03 -6.52 -11.72
C ALA A 116 -28.55 -6.73 -11.55
N CYS A 117 -29.29 -6.72 -12.66
CA CYS A 117 -30.72 -7.00 -12.73
C CYS A 117 -31.01 -8.06 -13.79
N ALA A 118 -32.21 -8.67 -13.72
CA ALA A 118 -32.70 -9.58 -14.74
C ALA A 118 -32.76 -8.90 -16.13
N PRO A 119 -32.64 -9.65 -17.23
CA PRO A 119 -32.82 -9.10 -18.57
C PRO A 119 -34.14 -8.33 -18.68
N ASN A 120 -34.11 -7.15 -19.30
CA ASN A 120 -35.25 -6.23 -19.45
C ASN A 120 -35.80 -5.57 -18.18
N ALA A 121 -35.16 -5.73 -17.02
CA ALA A 121 -35.46 -4.91 -15.85
C ALA A 121 -34.75 -3.54 -15.93
N ARG A 122 -35.44 -2.47 -15.53
CA ARG A 122 -34.85 -1.16 -15.31
C ARG A 122 -34.03 -1.21 -14.01
N CYS A 123 -32.80 -0.73 -14.08
CA CYS A 123 -31.94 -0.58 -12.91
C CYS A 123 -31.93 0.88 -12.45
N ASP A 124 -32.38 1.12 -11.23
CA ASP A 124 -32.26 2.41 -10.55
C ASP A 124 -31.25 2.28 -9.40
N VAL A 125 -30.60 3.39 -9.05
CA VAL A 125 -29.62 3.42 -7.97
C VAL A 125 -30.29 3.97 -6.71
N SER A 126 -30.17 3.24 -5.59
CA SER A 126 -30.57 3.73 -4.27
C SER A 126 -29.56 3.28 -3.22
N ASN A 127 -28.96 4.23 -2.47
CA ASN A 127 -27.98 3.94 -1.41
C ASN A 127 -26.87 2.98 -1.85
N HIS A 128 -26.21 3.27 -2.98
CA HIS A 128 -25.16 2.43 -3.56
C HIS A 128 -25.61 1.00 -3.95
N ARG A 129 -26.93 0.76 -4.08
CA ARG A 129 -27.51 -0.54 -4.43
C ARG A 129 -28.38 -0.47 -5.67
N ALA A 130 -28.41 -1.59 -6.40
CA ALA A 130 -29.22 -1.75 -7.59
C ALA A 130 -30.65 -2.05 -7.15
N VAL A 131 -31.57 -1.19 -7.51
CA VAL A 131 -33.00 -1.39 -7.35
C VAL A 131 -33.55 -1.76 -8.72
N CYS A 132 -33.93 -3.02 -8.88
CA CYS A 132 -34.43 -3.53 -10.15
C CYS A 132 -35.95 -3.40 -10.20
N THR A 133 -36.46 -2.63 -11.15
CA THR A 133 -37.88 -2.54 -11.44
C THR A 133 -38.19 -3.28 -12.74
N CYS A 134 -39.25 -4.08 -12.75
CA CYS A 134 -39.68 -4.74 -13.98
C CYS A 134 -40.21 -3.68 -14.95
N ALA A 135 -39.71 -3.66 -16.19
CA ALA A 135 -40.35 -2.87 -17.24
C ALA A 135 -41.79 -3.37 -17.42
N PRO A 136 -42.78 -2.47 -17.59
CA PRO A 136 -44.14 -2.90 -17.88
C PRO A 136 -44.13 -3.74 -19.16
N VAL A 137 -44.64 -4.96 -19.04
CA VAL A 137 -44.78 -5.87 -20.18
C VAL A 137 -45.74 -5.21 -21.16
N SER A 138 -45.33 -4.98 -22.40
CA SER A 138 -46.18 -4.45 -23.48
C SER A 138 -47.22 -5.47 -23.99
N ASP A 139 -47.56 -6.47 -23.19
CA ASP A 139 -48.58 -7.48 -23.45
C ASP A 139 -49.41 -7.58 -22.17
N GLY A 140 -50.69 -7.17 -22.24
CA GLY A 140 -51.57 -6.86 -21.11
C GLY A 140 -51.96 -8.04 -20.21
N ARG A 141 -51.00 -8.81 -19.71
CA ARG A 141 -51.20 -9.83 -18.68
C ARG A 141 -50.53 -9.36 -17.39
N THR A 142 -51.35 -8.98 -16.43
CA THR A 142 -50.94 -8.74 -15.05
C THR A 142 -50.37 -10.04 -14.45
N LYS A 143 -49.04 -10.16 -14.38
CA LYS A 143 -48.42 -11.10 -13.43
C LYS A 143 -48.40 -10.43 -12.08
N GLU A 144 -49.41 -10.71 -11.27
CA GLU A 144 -49.31 -10.52 -9.83
C GLU A 144 -48.11 -11.34 -9.33
N HIS A 145 -47.21 -10.67 -8.61
CA HIS A 145 -46.24 -11.36 -7.77
C HIS A 145 -47.03 -12.01 -6.62
N PRO A 146 -46.95 -13.34 -6.40
CA PRO A 146 -47.52 -13.91 -5.18
C PRO A 146 -46.73 -13.34 -3.98
N PRO A 147 -47.38 -12.76 -2.96
CA PRO A 147 -46.71 -12.37 -1.74
C PRO A 147 -46.17 -13.63 -1.05
N GLY A 148 -45.03 -13.45 -0.37
CA GLY A 148 -44.17 -14.46 0.22
C GLY A 148 -44.84 -15.69 0.85
N LEU A 149 -44.16 -16.82 0.63
CA LEU A 149 -44.24 -18.04 1.43
C LEU A 149 -44.25 -17.72 2.94
N ILE A 150 -45.39 -17.97 3.59
CA ILE A 150 -45.44 -18.26 5.03
C ILE A 150 -45.76 -19.75 5.18
N ASN A 151 -44.84 -20.42 5.88
CA ASN A 151 -44.88 -21.80 6.36
C ASN A 151 -46.28 -22.35 6.65
N PHE A 152 -46.58 -23.56 6.18
CA PHE A 152 -47.06 -24.65 7.05
C PHE A 152 -46.83 -26.01 6.39
N LEU A 153 -45.73 -26.66 6.80
CA LEU A 153 -45.64 -28.11 6.82
C LEU A 153 -46.51 -28.60 7.99
N ILE A 154 -47.68 -29.21 7.74
CA ILE A 154 -48.25 -30.20 8.66
C ILE A 154 -48.95 -31.30 7.86
N PHE A 155 -48.31 -32.47 7.90
CA PHE A 155 -48.83 -33.83 7.96
C PHE A 155 -50.33 -34.13 7.69
N SER A 156 -50.49 -35.24 6.94
CA SER A 156 -51.45 -36.33 7.15
C SER A 156 -52.75 -36.36 6.31
N THR A 157 -52.77 -37.38 5.43
CA THR A 157 -53.82 -38.41 5.25
C THR A 157 -55.30 -38.04 5.37
N THR A 158 -56.07 -38.32 4.31
CA THR A 158 -57.27 -39.22 4.21
C THR A 158 -57.99 -38.92 2.90
N TYR A 159 -58.01 -39.84 1.92
CA TYR A 159 -59.10 -40.81 1.65
C TYR A 159 -60.44 -40.19 1.20
N SER A 160 -60.69 -40.18 -0.12
CA SER A 160 -61.85 -40.76 -0.82
C SER A 160 -61.83 -40.33 -2.28
#